data_AF-A0A961MEE4-F1
#
_entry.id   AF-A0A961MEE4-F1
#
_cell.length_a   1.000
_cell.length_b   1.000
_cell.length_c   1.000
_cell.angle_alpha   90.00
_cell.angle_beta   90.00
_cell.angle_gamma   90.00
#
_symmetry.space_group_name_H-M   'P 1'
#
loop_
_entity.id
_entity.type
_entity.pdbx_description
1 polymer ?
#
loop_
_entity_poly.entity_id
_entity_poly.type
_entity_poly.pdbx_seq_one_letter_code
_entity_poly.pdbx_strand_id
1 'polypeptide(L)' 'MQRIGEGTFVMGEMMTVPDIILTHCLTWALSAKFPIVEHRLTEYLDRMRARPALGRALNR' A
#
# COMPACT_ATOMS: atom_id res chain seq x y z
N MET A 1 18.32 4.84 -3.52
CA MET A 1 17.55 4.66 -2.26
C MET A 1 16.56 3.54 -2.52
N GLN A 2 16.60 2.41 -1.80
CA GLN A 2 15.56 1.39 -1.93
C GLN A 2 15.07 1.03 -0.53
N ARG A 3 13.80 1.29 -0.19
CA ARG A 3 13.13 0.63 0.96
C ARG A 3 11.62 0.46 0.77
N ILE A 4 11.30 -0.59 0.02
CA ILE A 4 10.24 -1.57 0.26
C ILE A 4 10.88 -2.93 -0.10
N GLY A 5 10.58 -4.00 0.62
CA GLY A 5 11.20 -5.31 0.39
C GLY A 5 11.01 -5.82 -1.05
N GLU A 6 11.82 -6.78 -1.49
CA GLU A 6 11.73 -7.38 -2.84
C GLU A 6 10.44 -8.19 -3.06
N GLY A 7 9.78 -8.60 -1.98
CA GLY A 7 8.56 -9.40 -2.01
C GLY A 7 7.33 -8.65 -2.54
N THR A 8 6.28 -9.42 -2.85
CA THR A 8 4.97 -8.90 -3.26
C THR A 8 4.34 -8.01 -2.20
N PHE A 9 4.61 -8.32 -0.93
CA PHE A 9 4.19 -7.61 0.27
C PHE A 9 5.41 -7.19 1.10
N VAL A 10 5.19 -6.32 2.08
CA VAL A 10 6.25 -5.67 2.87
C VAL A 10 7.19 -6.69 3.54
N MET A 11 6.66 -7.85 3.95
CA MET A 11 7.39 -8.92 4.64
C MET A 11 7.61 -10.19 3.79
N GLY A 12 7.39 -10.15 2.48
CA GLY A 12 7.59 -11.30 1.57
C GLY A 12 6.37 -11.61 0.70
N GLU A 13 5.99 -12.87 0.60
CA GLU A 13 4.92 -13.34 -0.31
C GLU A 13 3.51 -13.28 0.29
N MET A 14 3.40 -13.13 1.62
CA MET A 14 2.13 -13.07 2.33
C MET A 14 1.81 -11.67 2.82
N MET A 15 0.55 -11.26 2.67
CA MET A 15 0.07 -10.02 3.26
C MET A 15 0.00 -10.16 4.78
N THR A 16 0.50 -9.15 5.48
CA THR A 16 0.58 -9.08 6.93
C THR A 16 0.07 -7.73 7.44
N VAL A 17 0.08 -7.52 8.76
CA VAL A 17 -0.33 -6.26 9.38
C VAL A 17 0.46 -5.03 8.86
N PRO A 18 1.79 -5.08 8.66
CA PRO A 18 2.54 -3.99 8.02
C PRO A 18 1.97 -3.50 6.69
N ASP A 19 1.40 -4.39 5.87
CA ASP A 19 0.83 -4.02 4.58
C ASP A 19 -0.40 -3.13 4.71
N ILE A 20 -1.23 -3.38 5.73
CA ILE A 20 -2.41 -2.58 6.06
C ILE A 20 -1.99 -1.17 6.45
N ILE A 21 -1.02 -1.07 7.36
CA ILE A 21 -0.50 0.20 7.86
C ILE A 21 0.11 1.01 6.70
N LEU A 22 0.97 0.38 5.89
CA LEU A 22 1.59 1.04 4.74
C LEU A 22 0.54 1.54 3.72
N THR A 23 -0.46 0.72 3.40
CA THR A 23 -1.55 1.11 2.49
C THR A 23 -2.33 2.32 3.00
N HIS A 24 -2.61 2.35 4.31
CA HIS A 24 -3.29 3.46 4.94
C HIS A 24 -2.44 4.74 4.88
N CYS A 25 -1.17 4.67 5.26
CA CYS A 25 -0.26 5.81 5.22
C CYS A 25 -0.07 6.36 3.80
N LEU A 26 0.08 5.49 2.79
CA LEU A 26 0.20 5.92 1.39
C LEU A 26 -1.09 6.59 0.89
N THR A 27 -2.25 6.06 1.27
CA THR A 27 -3.54 6.70 0.92
C THR A 27 -3.68 8.07 1.58
N TRP A 28 -3.30 8.20 2.85
CA TRP A 28 -3.29 9.49 3.54
C TRP A 28 -2.30 10.48 2.90
N ALA A 29 -1.10 10.03 2.54
CA ALA A 29 -0.09 10.87 1.89
C ALA A 29 -0.64 11.49 0.59
N LEU A 30 -1.32 10.71 -0.24
CA LEU A 30 -1.97 11.21 -1.46
C LEU A 30 -3.08 12.22 -1.16
N SER A 31 -3.94 11.96 -0.16
CA SER A 31 -4.97 12.90 0.27
C SER A 31 -4.38 14.22 0.80
N ALA A 32 -3.22 14.15 1.46
CA ALA A 32 -2.47 15.29 1.95
C ALA A 32 -1.57 15.94 0.87
N LYS A 33 -1.66 15.48 -0.39
CA LYS A 33 -0.89 15.97 -1.55
C LYS A 33 0.62 15.79 -1.42
N PHE A 34 1.08 14.83 -0.62
CA PHE A 34 2.46 14.38 -0.63
C PHE A 34 2.66 13.42 -1.82
N PRO A 35 3.58 13.73 -2.76
CA PRO A 35 3.80 12.88 -3.91
C PRO A 35 4.49 11.56 -3.51
N ILE A 36 4.06 10.46 -4.12
CA ILE A 36 4.78 9.17 -4.05
C ILE A 36 5.83 9.19 -5.17
N VAL A 37 7.09 9.34 -4.79
CA VAL A 37 8.22 9.43 -5.73
C VAL A 37 8.80 8.08 -6.17
N GLU A 38 8.48 7.01 -5.43
CA GLU A 38 8.98 5.65 -5.70
C GLU A 38 7.92 4.84 -6.44
N HIS A 39 8.22 4.41 -7.67
CA HIS A 39 7.27 3.71 -8.53
C HIS A 39 6.76 2.41 -7.90
N ARG A 40 7.64 1.66 -7.22
CA ARG A 40 7.25 0.40 -6.56
C ARG A 40 6.19 0.60 -5.48
N LEU A 41 6.16 1.76 -4.81
CA LEU A 41 5.13 2.08 -3.82
C LEU A 41 3.79 2.38 -4.48
N THR A 42 3.79 3.00 -5.66
CA THR A 42 2.58 3.23 -6.46
C THR A 42 1.98 1.90 -6.91
N GLU A 43 2.79 1.01 -7.51
CA GLU A 43 2.34 -0.32 -7.92
C GLU A 43 1.83 -1.16 -6.75
N TYR A 44 2.52 -1.10 -5.61
CA TYR A 44 2.10 -1.74 -4.37
C TYR A 44 0.73 -1.21 -3.91
N LEU A 45 0.54 0.11 -3.89
CA LEU A 45 -0.70 0.74 -3.48
C LEU A 45 -1.87 0.36 -4.39
N ASP A 46 -1.65 0.33 -5.71
CA ASP A 46 -2.67 -0.07 -6.68
C ASP A 46 -3.09 -1.52 -6.46
N ARG A 47 -2.12 -2.41 -6.23
CA ARG A 47 -2.37 -3.82 -5.85
C ARG A 47 -3.25 -3.92 -4.60
N MET A 48 -2.92 -3.14 -3.57
CA MET A 48 -3.64 -3.14 -2.30
C MET A 48 -5.06 -2.57 -2.44
N ARG A 49 -5.25 -1.54 -3.27
CA ARG A 49 -6.55 -0.95 -3.56
C ARG A 49 -7.47 -1.86 -4.38
N ALA A 50 -6.90 -2.68 -5.26
CA ALA A 50 -7.65 -3.67 -6.03
C ALA A 50 -8.23 -4.81 -5.16
N ARG A 51 -7.79 -4.98 -3.91
CA ARG A 51 -8.26 -6.07 -3.05
C ARG A 51 -9.72 -5.83 -2.61
N PRO A 52 -10.65 -6.78 -2.84
CA PRO A 52 -12.06 -6.64 -2.44
C PRO A 52 -12.26 -6.41 -0.94
N ALA A 53 -11.34 -6.92 -0.10
CA ALA A 53 -11.38 -6.71 1.34
C ALA A 53 -11.25 -5.24 1.73
N LEU A 54 -10.43 -4.45 1.02
CA LEU A 54 -10.32 -3.02 1.27
C LEU A 54 -11.62 -2.31 0.91
N GLY A 55 -12.21 -2.64 -0.25
CA GLY A 55 -13.52 -2.10 -0.65
C GLY A 55 -14.61 -2.36 0.38
N ARG A 56 -14.69 -3.58 0.91
CA ARG A 56 -15.64 -3.91 2.01
C ARG A 56 -15.36 -3.12 3.29
N ALA A 57 -14.10 -2.88 3.63
CA ALA A 57 -13.74 -2.10 4.82
C ALA A 57 -14.04 -0.60 4.69
N LEU A 58 -14.06 -0.07 3.46
CA LEU A 58 -14.36 1.34 3.16
C LEU A 58 -15.84 1.62 2.93
N ASN A 59 -16.63 0.62 2.51
CA ASN A 59 -18.08 0.71 2.43
C ASN A 59 -18.67 0.78 3.85
N ARG A 60 -19.01 2.00 4.27
CA ARG A 60 -19.66 2.30 5.55
C ARG A 60 -21.12 2.66 5.31
#